data_AF-A0A7Y6ETD2-F1
#
_entry.id   AF-A0A7Y6ETD2-F1
#
_cell.length_a   1.000
_cell.length_b   1.000
_cell.length_c   1.000
_cell.angle_alpha   90.00
_cell.angle_beta   90.00
_cell.angle_gamma   90.00
#
_symmetry.space_group_name_H-M   'P 1'
#
loop_
_entity.id
_entity.type
_entity.pdbx_description
1 polymer ?
#
loop_
_entity_poly.entity_id
_entity_poly.type
_entity_poly.pdbx_seq_one_letter_code
_entity_poly.pdbx_strand_id
1 'polypeptide(L)'
;MDGFVVEDVVQRAGYSRRTFANHFSCKEEAVVMAGEHFHRMDEYFEMISNLPEDTTPLEVMYQFIKMQLTEEVLRRIHQILELSKSYPSLMPHTLTLLNRLQNGAKMMLSELFGDRYPAGYNHFLAGAVCAAIIPMLDGSVHVQLPGLSSEEKEESISFDEYIDSMFKYLRDGF
;
A
#
# COMPACT_ATOMS: atom_id res chain seq x y z
N MET A 1 9.04 -8.66 20.87
CA MET A 1 8.02 -9.43 20.10
C MET A 1 7.79 -10.74 20.85
N ASP A 2 7.42 -10.65 22.13
CA ASP A 2 7.62 -11.77 23.06
C ASP A 2 6.36 -12.63 23.22
N GLY A 3 5.21 -12.12 22.76
CA GLY A 3 3.92 -12.84 22.68
C GLY A 3 3.57 -13.36 21.28
N PHE A 4 4.46 -13.24 20.28
CA PHE A 4 4.26 -13.81 18.94
C PHE A 4 5.31 -14.90 18.69
N VAL A 5 4.85 -16.15 18.70
CA VAL A 5 5.67 -17.35 18.51
C VAL A 5 5.20 -18.07 17.24
N VAL A 6 6.14 -18.53 16.41
CA VAL A 6 5.84 -19.23 15.16
C VAL A 6 4.97 -20.47 15.42
N GLU A 7 5.21 -21.17 16.52
CA GLU A 7 4.42 -22.30 16.99
C GLU A 7 2.91 -22.00 17.08
N ASP A 8 2.52 -20.83 17.62
CA ASP A 8 1.11 -20.45 17.76
C ASP A 8 0.46 -20.23 16.39
N VAL A 9 1.22 -19.64 15.45
CA VAL A 9 0.76 -19.38 14.08
C VAL A 9 0.53 -20.69 13.35
N VAL A 10 1.52 -21.59 13.36
CA VAL A 10 1.42 -22.85 12.62
C VAL A 10 0.37 -23.79 13.21
N GLN A 11 0.21 -23.78 14.55
CA GLN A 11 -0.87 -24.50 15.22
C GLN A 11 -2.24 -23.97 14.81
N ARG A 12 -2.44 -22.64 14.79
CA ARG A 12 -3.71 -22.03 14.42
C ARG A 12 -4.02 -22.18 12.93
N ALA A 13 -3.00 -22.13 12.08
CA ALA A 13 -3.12 -22.26 10.63
C ALA A 13 -3.16 -23.74 10.15
N GLY A 14 -2.86 -24.70 11.02
CA GLY A 14 -2.86 -26.13 10.68
C GLY A 14 -1.67 -26.57 9.82
N TYR A 15 -0.57 -25.82 9.83
CA TYR A 15 0.64 -26.11 9.04
C TYR A 15 1.81 -26.57 9.92
N SER A 16 2.88 -27.07 9.29
CA SER A 16 4.12 -27.40 9.99
C SER A 16 5.05 -26.20 10.11
N ARG A 17 5.95 -26.21 11.10
CA ARG A 17 7.04 -25.22 11.19
C ARG A 17 7.94 -25.22 9.94
N ARG A 18 8.12 -26.37 9.30
CA ARG A 18 8.85 -26.48 8.03
C ARG A 18 8.12 -25.72 6.91
N THR A 19 6.80 -25.86 6.83
CA THR A 19 5.97 -25.12 5.87
C THR A 19 6.13 -23.61 6.08
N PHE A 20 6.04 -23.14 7.32
CA PHE A 20 6.28 -21.73 7.64
C PHE A 20 7.66 -21.25 7.18
N ALA A 21 8.73 -21.99 7.53
CA ALA A 21 10.11 -21.64 7.18
C ALA A 21 10.40 -21.68 5.67
N ASN A 22 9.59 -22.39 4.87
CA ASN A 22 9.69 -22.35 3.41
C ASN A 22 9.15 -21.05 2.82
N HIS A 23 8.26 -20.35 3.53
CA HIS A 23 7.63 -19.12 3.07
C HIS A 23 8.20 -17.86 3.72
N PHE A 24 8.65 -17.96 4.98
CA PHE A 24 9.13 -16.82 5.76
C PHE A 24 10.45 -17.17 6.45
N SER A 25 11.44 -16.29 6.29
CA SER A 25 12.75 -16.37 6.94
C SER A 25 12.67 -16.14 8.45
N CYS A 26 11.71 -15.32 8.90
CA CYS A 26 11.46 -15.03 10.30
C CYS A 26 10.00 -14.64 10.54
N LYS A 27 9.65 -14.46 11.82
CA LYS A 27 8.30 -14.09 12.25
C LYS A 27 7.98 -12.63 11.92
N GLU A 28 8.98 -11.76 11.96
CA GLU A 28 8.88 -10.35 11.57
C GLU A 28 8.48 -10.22 10.09
N GLU A 29 9.09 -11.02 9.20
CA GLU A 29 8.71 -11.09 7.79
C GLU A 29 7.26 -11.54 7.64
N ALA A 30 6.85 -12.61 8.33
CA ALA A 30 5.47 -13.09 8.25
C ALA A 30 4.43 -12.04 8.67
N VAL A 31 4.73 -11.24 9.72
CA VAL A 31 3.86 -10.14 10.17
C VAL A 31 3.72 -9.08 9.07
N VAL A 32 4.82 -8.69 8.45
CA VAL A 32 4.81 -7.64 7.42
C VAL A 32 4.13 -8.14 6.14
N MET A 33 4.40 -9.38 5.72
CA MET A 33 3.79 -9.99 4.54
C MET A 33 2.27 -10.13 4.65
N ALA A 34 1.71 -10.17 5.87
CA ALA A 34 0.26 -10.15 6.08
C ALA A 34 -0.39 -8.81 5.62
N GLY A 35 0.41 -7.73 5.51
CA GLY A 35 0.00 -6.45 4.95
C GLY A 35 0.13 -6.37 3.43
N GLU A 36 0.86 -7.29 2.79
CA GLU A 36 1.04 -7.34 1.33
C GLU A 36 -0.13 -8.08 0.65
N HIS A 37 -1.36 -7.63 0.90
CA HIS A 37 -2.54 -8.20 0.26
C HIS A 37 -3.28 -7.13 -0.54
N PHE A 38 -2.83 -6.90 -1.77
CA PHE A 38 -3.65 -6.22 -2.76
C PHE A 38 -4.79 -7.15 -3.19
N HIS A 39 -5.97 -6.59 -3.36
CA HIS A 39 -7.15 -7.35 -3.74
C HIS A 39 -7.34 -7.28 -5.26
N ARG A 40 -7.69 -8.41 -5.88
CA ARG A 40 -8.24 -8.41 -7.25
C ARG A 40 -7.30 -7.78 -8.28
N MET A 41 -5.98 -7.99 -8.16
CA MET A 41 -4.99 -7.47 -9.11
C MET A 41 -5.23 -8.00 -10.52
N ASP A 42 -5.59 -9.28 -10.68
CA ASP A 42 -5.92 -9.86 -11.97
C ASP A 42 -7.14 -9.17 -12.60
N GLU A 43 -8.21 -8.96 -11.81
CA GLU A 43 -9.40 -8.24 -12.25
C GLU A 43 -9.10 -6.76 -12.58
N TYR A 44 -8.16 -6.15 -11.86
CA TYR A 44 -7.69 -4.80 -12.16
C TYR A 44 -7.02 -4.74 -13.54
N PHE A 45 -6.12 -5.68 -13.83
CA PHE A 45 -5.44 -5.75 -15.12
C PHE A 45 -6.40 -6.07 -16.27
N GLU A 46 -7.39 -6.93 -16.03
CA GLU A 46 -8.49 -7.16 -17.00
C GLU A 46 -9.32 -5.90 -17.23
N MET A 47 -9.65 -5.14 -16.18
CA MET A 47 -10.35 -3.87 -16.32
C MET A 47 -9.52 -2.85 -17.11
N ILE A 48 -8.22 -2.76 -16.83
CA ILE A 48 -7.30 -1.87 -17.54
C ILE A 48 -7.19 -2.23 -19.02
N SER A 49 -7.17 -3.52 -19.34
CA SER A 49 -7.08 -3.99 -20.73
C SER A 49 -8.26 -3.52 -21.59
N ASN A 50 -9.35 -3.08 -20.95
CA ASN A 50 -10.54 -2.54 -21.58
C ASN A 50 -10.69 -1.01 -21.43
N LEU A 51 -9.66 -0.30 -20.94
CA LEU A 51 -9.72 1.14 -20.78
C LEU A 51 -9.73 1.87 -22.14
N PRO A 52 -10.44 3.00 -22.23
CA PRO A 52 -10.37 3.88 -23.40
C PRO A 52 -8.92 4.26 -23.74
N GLU A 53 -8.61 4.36 -25.04
CA GLU A 53 -7.26 4.70 -25.49
C GLU A 53 -6.79 6.06 -24.94
N ASP A 54 -7.68 7.01 -24.67
CA ASP A 54 -7.35 8.33 -24.11
C ASP A 54 -7.12 8.34 -22.59
N THR A 55 -7.22 7.20 -21.92
CA THR A 55 -6.96 7.12 -20.48
C THR A 55 -5.50 7.47 -20.16
N THR A 56 -5.30 8.32 -19.15
CA THR A 56 -3.97 8.80 -18.74
C THR A 56 -3.40 7.96 -17.59
N PRO A 57 -2.06 7.91 -17.42
CA PRO A 57 -1.42 7.28 -16.27
C PRO A 57 -1.94 7.81 -14.93
N LEU A 58 -2.26 9.12 -14.87
CA LEU A 58 -2.82 9.76 -13.69
C LEU A 58 -4.19 9.18 -13.32
N GLU A 59 -5.08 9.04 -14.30
CA GLU A 59 -6.42 8.48 -14.08
C GLU A 59 -6.35 7.02 -13.64
N VAL A 60 -5.47 6.22 -14.27
CA VAL A 60 -5.25 4.82 -13.86
C VAL A 60 -4.73 4.75 -12.42
N MET A 61 -3.78 5.59 -12.02
CA MET A 61 -3.31 5.60 -10.63
C MET A 61 -4.39 6.03 -9.64
N TYR A 62 -5.25 6.99 -10.01
CA TYR A 62 -6.37 7.41 -9.17
C TYR A 62 -7.33 6.24 -8.90
N GLN A 63 -7.77 5.57 -9.96
CA GLN A 63 -8.66 4.41 -9.86
C GLN A 63 -7.99 3.25 -9.13
N PHE A 64 -6.71 2.98 -9.40
CA PHE A 64 -5.93 1.96 -8.70
C PHE A 64 -5.97 2.15 -7.19
N ILE A 65 -5.69 3.36 -6.73
CA ILE A 65 -5.61 3.66 -5.30
C ILE A 65 -6.96 3.53 -4.63
N LYS A 66 -8.02 4.10 -5.23
CA LYS A 66 -9.39 3.98 -4.71
C LYS A 66 -9.82 2.51 -4.61
N MET A 67 -9.38 1.66 -5.55
CA MET A 67 -9.75 0.26 -5.55
C MET A 67 -8.91 -0.60 -4.59
N GLN A 68 -7.60 -0.34 -4.50
CA GLN A 68 -6.66 -1.18 -3.75
C GLN A 68 -6.54 -0.80 -2.28
N LEU A 69 -6.64 0.49 -1.95
CA LEU A 69 -6.57 0.98 -0.56
C LEU A 69 -7.93 0.85 0.12
N THR A 70 -8.40 -0.38 0.22
CA THR A 70 -9.59 -0.71 1.01
C THR A 70 -9.37 -0.46 2.49
N GLU A 71 -10.46 -0.34 3.26
CA GLU A 71 -10.42 -0.22 4.72
C GLU A 71 -9.50 -1.27 5.37
N GLU A 72 -9.61 -2.52 4.94
CA GLU A 72 -8.83 -3.62 5.51
C GLU A 72 -7.34 -3.47 5.21
N VAL A 73 -6.98 -3.08 3.99
CA VAL A 73 -5.58 -2.87 3.58
C VAL A 73 -4.97 -1.70 4.33
N LEU A 74 -5.68 -0.57 4.41
CA LEU A 74 -5.26 0.63 5.14
C LEU A 74 -5.03 0.31 6.62
N ARG A 75 -5.98 -0.36 7.26
CA ARG A 75 -5.86 -0.77 8.67
C ARG A 75 -4.66 -1.68 8.91
N ARG A 76 -4.42 -2.67 8.04
CA ARG A 76 -3.29 -3.60 8.18
C ARG A 76 -1.94 -2.90 8.04
N ILE A 77 -1.77 -2.06 7.01
CA ILE A 77 -0.52 -1.32 6.80
C ILE A 77 -0.27 -0.35 7.95
N HIS A 78 -1.30 0.38 8.39
CA HIS A 78 -1.20 1.27 9.55
C HIS A 78 -0.76 0.51 10.81
N GLN A 79 -1.37 -0.64 11.11
CA GLN A 79 -0.98 -1.48 12.25
C GLN A 79 0.48 -1.97 12.15
N ILE A 80 0.96 -2.35 10.97
CA ILE A 80 2.36 -2.75 10.77
C ILE A 80 3.30 -1.58 11.04
N LEU A 81 2.97 -0.39 10.54
CA LEU A 81 3.77 0.82 10.74
C LEU A 81 3.81 1.22 12.23
N GLU A 82 2.68 1.18 12.93
CA GLU A 82 2.62 1.42 14.37
C GLU A 82 3.41 0.37 15.18
N LEU A 83 3.28 -0.92 14.83
CA LEU A 83 4.08 -1.98 15.45
C LEU A 83 5.58 -1.78 15.22
N SER A 84 5.98 -1.29 14.05
CA SER A 84 7.39 -1.02 13.73
C SER A 84 8.00 0.08 14.60
N LYS A 85 7.20 1.04 15.08
CA LYS A 85 7.62 2.07 16.05
C LYS A 85 7.95 1.45 17.41
N SER A 86 7.20 0.43 17.82
CA SER A 86 7.37 -0.27 19.11
C SER A 86 8.39 -1.41 19.06
N TYR A 87 8.59 -2.01 17.87
CA TYR A 87 9.51 -3.14 17.66
C TYR A 87 10.46 -2.84 16.49
N PRO A 88 11.65 -2.27 16.75
CA PRO A 88 12.61 -1.89 15.71
C PRO A 88 13.04 -3.05 14.80
N SER A 89 12.92 -4.31 15.25
CA SER A 89 13.19 -5.50 14.43
C SER A 89 12.22 -5.64 13.23
N LEU A 90 11.05 -5.01 13.26
CA LEU A 90 10.12 -4.95 12.14
C LEU A 90 10.50 -3.92 11.07
N MET A 91 11.34 -2.93 11.40
CA MET A 91 11.65 -1.80 10.51
C MET A 91 12.23 -2.25 9.16
N PRO A 92 13.24 -3.15 9.09
CA PRO A 92 13.79 -3.57 7.80
C PRO A 92 12.75 -4.25 6.89
N HIS A 93 11.87 -5.05 7.48
CA HIS A 93 10.79 -5.72 6.75
C HIS A 93 9.72 -4.72 6.30
N THR A 94 9.35 -3.77 7.16
CA THR A 94 8.41 -2.68 6.85
C THR A 94 8.90 -1.82 5.69
N LEU A 95 10.18 -1.44 5.70
CA LEU A 95 10.80 -0.70 4.57
C LEU A 95 10.80 -1.53 3.28
N THR A 96 10.99 -2.85 3.39
CA THR A 96 10.89 -3.76 2.25
C THR A 96 9.48 -3.76 1.66
N LEU A 97 8.44 -3.82 2.50
CA LEU A 97 7.05 -3.71 2.07
C LEU A 97 6.80 -2.40 1.31
N LEU A 98 7.14 -1.25 1.92
CA LEU A 98 6.94 0.07 1.28
C LEU A 98 7.68 0.18 -0.07
N ASN A 99 8.91 -0.33 -0.14
CA ASN A 99 9.67 -0.37 -1.39
C ASN A 99 9.01 -1.28 -2.44
N ARG A 100 8.45 -2.43 -2.05
CA ARG A 100 7.67 -3.28 -2.97
C ARG A 100 6.43 -2.57 -3.49
N LEU A 101 5.69 -1.87 -2.64
CA LEU A 101 4.51 -1.08 -3.05
C LEU A 101 4.90 -0.03 -4.10
N GLN A 102 5.97 0.72 -3.83
CA GLN A 102 6.44 1.75 -4.75
C GLN A 102 6.94 1.18 -6.08
N ASN A 103 7.67 0.07 -6.04
CA ASN A 103 8.16 -0.58 -7.26
C ASN A 103 7.01 -1.22 -8.05
N GLY A 104 5.99 -1.77 -7.38
CA GLY A 104 4.76 -2.25 -8.01
C GLY A 104 4.06 -1.15 -8.81
N ALA A 105 3.87 0.02 -8.21
CA ALA A 105 3.27 1.18 -8.90
C ALA A 105 4.10 1.63 -10.12
N LYS A 106 5.43 1.66 -9.98
CA LYS A 106 6.34 2.02 -11.09
C LYS A 106 6.27 1.00 -12.24
N MET A 107 6.30 -0.29 -11.94
CA MET A 107 6.22 -1.35 -12.95
C MET A 107 4.88 -1.31 -13.66
N MET A 108 3.76 -1.20 -12.93
CA MET A 108 2.41 -1.11 -13.49
C MET A 108 2.31 0.06 -14.49
N LEU A 109 2.76 1.25 -14.12
CA LEU A 109 2.74 2.38 -15.05
C LEU A 109 3.67 2.18 -16.26
N SER A 110 4.83 1.57 -16.06
CA SER A 110 5.75 1.29 -17.15
C SER A 110 5.18 0.27 -18.15
N GLU A 111 4.51 -0.77 -17.66
CA GLU A 111 3.93 -1.82 -18.49
C GLU A 111 2.73 -1.29 -19.30
N LEU A 112 1.88 -0.47 -18.67
CA LEU A 112 0.66 0.04 -19.31
C LEU A 112 0.91 1.22 -20.24
N PHE A 113 1.92 2.04 -19.95
CA PHE A 113 2.08 3.35 -20.58
C PHE A 113 3.49 3.62 -21.13
N GLY A 114 4.42 2.67 -21.05
CA GLY A 114 5.82 2.85 -21.48
C GLY A 114 5.97 3.25 -22.94
N ASP A 115 5.07 2.80 -23.82
CA ASP A 115 5.10 3.13 -25.25
C ASP A 115 4.48 4.51 -25.56
N ARG A 116 3.69 5.06 -24.64
CA ARG A 116 2.88 6.27 -24.86
C ARG A 116 3.36 7.49 -24.09
N TYR A 117 4.04 7.28 -22.96
CA TYR A 117 4.50 8.33 -22.07
C TYR A 117 5.99 8.18 -21.78
N PRO A 118 6.75 9.29 -21.62
CA PRO A 118 8.16 9.21 -21.27
C PRO A 118 8.37 8.46 -19.96
N ALA A 119 9.38 7.59 -19.90
CA ALA A 119 9.72 6.84 -18.69
C ALA A 119 9.90 7.73 -17.44
N GLY A 120 10.45 8.93 -17.63
CA GLY A 120 10.56 9.94 -16.57
C GLY A 120 9.20 10.35 -15.99
N TYR A 121 8.19 10.57 -16.84
CA TYR A 121 6.85 10.93 -16.39
C TYR A 121 6.22 9.84 -15.50
N ASN A 122 6.26 8.58 -15.95
CA ASN A 122 5.73 7.46 -15.17
C ASN A 122 6.47 7.28 -13.83
N HIS A 123 7.80 7.48 -13.84
CA HIS A 123 8.60 7.43 -12.62
C HIS A 123 8.23 8.55 -11.63
N PHE A 124 8.10 9.78 -12.11
CA PHE A 124 7.72 10.93 -11.29
C PHE A 124 6.31 10.77 -10.72
N LEU A 125 5.35 10.34 -11.54
CA LEU A 125 3.97 10.13 -11.09
C LEU A 125 3.90 9.07 -9.97
N ALA A 126 4.46 7.88 -10.18
CA ALA A 126 4.49 6.84 -9.15
C ALA A 126 5.21 7.31 -7.88
N GLY A 127 6.31 8.05 -8.04
CA GLY A 127 7.05 8.65 -6.93
C GLY A 127 6.21 9.63 -6.11
N ALA A 128 5.58 10.60 -6.77
CA ALA A 128 4.78 11.63 -6.13
C ALA A 128 3.58 11.04 -5.37
N VAL A 129 2.88 10.10 -6.01
CA VAL A 129 1.75 9.38 -5.41
C VAL A 129 2.18 8.60 -4.16
N CYS A 130 3.25 7.81 -4.24
CA CYS A 130 3.73 7.04 -3.09
C CYS A 130 4.20 7.96 -1.95
N ALA A 131 4.90 9.05 -2.28
CA ALA A 131 5.40 10.01 -1.30
C ALA A 131 4.26 10.75 -0.57
N ALA A 132 3.11 10.92 -1.19
CA ALA A 132 1.93 11.49 -0.55
C ALA A 132 1.15 10.45 0.28
N ILE A 133 1.06 9.20 -0.16
CA ILE A 133 0.34 8.15 0.59
C ILE A 133 1.08 7.71 1.86
N ILE A 134 2.42 7.58 1.84
CA ILE A 134 3.16 7.01 2.98
C ILE A 134 2.96 7.81 4.29
N PRO A 135 3.05 9.16 4.32
CA PRO A 135 2.83 9.95 5.53
C PRO A 135 1.42 9.81 6.12
N MET A 136 0.43 9.51 5.28
CA MET A 136 -0.93 9.21 5.74
C MET A 136 -0.99 7.85 6.45
N LEU A 137 -0.24 6.85 5.96
CA LEU A 137 -0.22 5.50 6.54
C LEU A 137 0.57 5.43 7.86
N ASP A 138 1.68 6.16 7.97
CA ASP A 138 2.52 6.18 9.16
C ASP A 138 2.06 7.17 10.26
N GLY A 139 0.97 7.91 9.98
CA GLY A 139 0.35 8.86 10.90
C GLY A 139 1.05 10.22 10.99
N SER A 140 2.03 10.51 10.12
CA SER A 140 2.68 11.83 10.05
C SER A 140 1.74 12.91 9.52
N VAL A 141 0.80 12.55 8.64
CA VAL A 141 -0.32 13.40 8.19
C VAL A 141 -1.60 12.85 8.80
N HIS A 142 -2.36 13.73 9.45
CA HIS A 142 -3.59 13.36 10.13
C HIS A 142 -4.74 13.24 9.13
N VAL A 143 -5.02 12.02 8.70
CA VAL A 143 -6.15 11.66 7.83
C VAL A 143 -7.01 10.63 8.55
N GLN A 144 -8.32 10.81 8.49
CA GLN A 144 -9.27 9.82 8.99
C GLN A 144 -9.28 8.63 8.03
N LEU A 145 -8.54 7.58 8.41
CA LEU A 145 -8.53 6.32 7.69
C LEU A 145 -9.83 5.55 7.98
N PRO A 146 -10.50 5.01 6.96
CA PRO A 146 -11.70 4.21 7.15
C PRO A 146 -11.42 3.04 8.11
N GLY A 147 -12.40 2.70 8.95
CA GLY A 147 -12.32 1.55 9.86
C GLY A 147 -11.39 1.72 11.07
N LEU A 148 -10.73 2.87 11.21
CA LEU A 148 -9.96 3.23 12.39
C LEU A 148 -10.75 4.24 13.23
N SER A 149 -10.88 3.95 14.54
CA SER A 149 -11.49 4.87 15.48
C SER A 149 -10.63 6.11 15.57
N SER A 150 -11.10 7.21 14.97
CA SER A 150 -10.45 8.50 15.10
C SER A 150 -10.70 9.00 16.52
N GLU A 151 -9.66 9.29 17.30
CA GLU A 151 -9.80 10.31 18.32
C GLU A 151 -10.22 11.57 17.56
N GLU A 152 -11.44 12.06 17.80
CA GLU A 152 -12.04 13.20 17.12
C GLU A 152 -11.15 14.44 17.27
N LYS A 153 -10.15 14.57 16.39
CA LYS A 153 -9.44 15.83 16.16
C LYS A 153 -10.26 16.58 15.13
N GLU A 154 -10.86 17.69 15.58
CA GLU A 154 -11.77 18.57 14.81
C GLU A 154 -11.22 19.06 13.45
N GLU A 155 -9.92 18.86 13.16
CA GLU A 155 -9.25 19.33 11.94
C GLU A 155 -8.82 18.21 10.97
N SER A 156 -9.23 16.95 11.19
CA SER A 156 -8.81 15.84 10.32
C SER A 156 -9.71 15.67 9.08
N ILE A 157 -9.10 15.62 7.90
CA ILE A 157 -9.78 15.35 6.62
C ILE A 157 -9.99 13.85 6.41
N SER A 158 -11.02 13.46 5.66
CA SER A 158 -11.26 12.06 5.33
C SER A 158 -10.23 11.50 4.34
N PHE A 159 -10.07 10.18 4.33
CA PHE A 159 -9.25 9.48 3.32
C PHE A 159 -9.65 9.86 1.89
N ASP A 160 -10.95 9.87 1.59
CA ASP A 160 -11.43 10.19 0.24
C ASP A 160 -11.10 11.63 -0.16
N GLU A 161 -11.33 12.59 0.73
CA GLU A 161 -10.98 14.00 0.50
C GLU A 161 -9.47 14.21 0.33
N TYR A 162 -8.66 13.47 1.09
CA TYR A 162 -7.20 13.52 0.96
C TYR A 162 -6.74 13.04 -0.42
N ILE A 163 -7.22 11.86 -0.85
CA ILE A 163 -6.87 11.30 -2.17
C ILE A 163 -7.38 12.22 -3.29
N ASP A 164 -8.60 12.72 -3.21
CA ASP A 164 -9.17 13.59 -4.24
C ASP A 164 -8.39 14.92 -4.34
N SER A 165 -7.99 15.50 -3.20
CA SER A 165 -7.18 16.71 -3.15
C SER A 165 -5.78 16.49 -3.74
N MET A 166 -5.13 15.37 -3.37
CA MET A 166 -3.82 14.99 -3.90
C MET A 166 -3.85 14.85 -5.43
N PHE A 167 -4.84 14.14 -5.98
CA PHE A 167 -4.95 13.97 -7.43
C PHE A 167 -5.37 15.23 -8.17
N LYS A 168 -6.08 16.15 -7.50
CA LYS A 168 -6.32 17.49 -8.03
C LYS A 168 -5.02 18.26 -8.20
N TYR A 169 -4.15 18.31 -7.18
CA TYR A 169 -2.84 18.96 -7.29
C TYR A 169 -1.98 18.37 -8.42
N LEU A 170 -1.96 17.03 -8.54
CA LEU A 170 -1.22 16.35 -9.61
C LEU A 170 -1.77 16.66 -11.01
N ARG A 171 -3.08 16.85 -11.15
CA ARG A 171 -3.73 17.21 -12.42
C ARG A 171 -3.43 18.65 -12.83
N ASP A 172 -3.38 19.56 -11.86
CA ASP A 172 -3.18 20.98 -12.07
C ASP A 172 -1.69 21.37 -12.24
N GLY A 173 -0.76 20.44 -11.93
CA GLY A 173 0.68 20.64 -12.16
C GLY A 173 1.45 21.28 -11.00
N PHE A 174 0.88 21.26 -9.79
CA PHE A 174 1.23 22.07 -8.60
C PHE A 174 0.85 23.55 -8.68
#